data_AF-A0A357KTZ5-F1
#
_entry.id   AF-A0A357KTZ5-F1
#
_cell.length_a   1.000
_cell.length_b   1.000
_cell.length_c   1.000
_cell.angle_alpha   90.00
_cell.angle_beta   90.00
_cell.angle_gamma   90.00
#
_symmetry.space_group_name_H-M   'P 1'
#
loop_
_entity.id
_entity.type
_entity.pdbx_description
1 polymer ?
#
loop_
_entity_poly.entity_id
_entity_poly.type
_entity_poly.pdbx_seq_one_letter_code
_entity_poly.pdbx_strand_id
1 'polypeptide(L)'
;CTPCREGSGWLYQLMTRIEQGDGRTKDLDLALEIGTSMGAMPGTTICGLADGNNWAIRTIINKYRDEFESRVKPSFVPVTMTVGAAANG
;
A
#
# COMPACT_ATOMS: atom_id res chain seq x y z
N CYS A 1 -5.90 -2.70 19.74
CA CYS A 1 -4.55 -2.14 20.02
C CYS A 1 -4.30 -0.98 19.07
N THR A 2 -3.42 -0.03 19.42
CA THR A 2 -3.07 1.13 18.56
C THR A 2 -2.77 0.74 17.12
N PRO A 3 -1.89 -0.25 16.83
CA PRO A 3 -1.69 -0.72 15.46
C PRO A 3 -3.01 -1.10 14.77
N CYS A 4 -3.80 -2.00 15.35
CA CYS A 4 -5.07 -2.40 14.75
C CYS A 4 -6.08 -1.25 14.57
N ARG A 5 -6.18 -0.30 15.51
CA ARG A 5 -7.12 0.82 15.41
C ARG A 5 -6.73 1.81 14.30
N GLU A 6 -5.47 2.22 14.28
CA GLU A 6 -4.99 3.21 13.29
C GLU A 6 -4.77 2.55 11.93
N GLY A 7 -4.10 1.40 11.89
CA GLY A 7 -3.77 0.67 10.67
C GLY A 7 -5.00 0.20 9.89
N SER A 8 -6.02 -0.35 10.57
CA SER A 8 -7.27 -0.73 9.90
C SER A 8 -8.05 0.50 9.41
N GLY A 9 -7.97 1.62 10.12
CA GLY A 9 -8.56 2.89 9.71
C GLY A 9 -7.93 3.42 8.42
N TRP A 10 -6.60 3.42 8.32
CA TRP A 10 -5.90 3.82 7.09
C TRP A 10 -6.20 2.88 5.92
N LEU A 11 -6.20 1.57 6.15
CA LEU A 11 -6.58 0.59 5.12
C LEU A 11 -8.00 0.82 4.60
N TYR A 12 -8.95 1.08 5.50
CA TYR A 12 -10.32 1.40 5.11
C TYR A 12 -10.38 2.66 4.24
N GLN A 13 -9.73 3.75 4.66
CA GLN A 13 -9.68 5.00 3.88
C GLN A 13 -9.05 4.81 2.50
N LEU A 14 -7.97 4.03 2.40
CA LEU A 14 -7.34 3.70 1.13
C LEU A 14 -8.27 2.93 0.21
N MET A 15 -8.93 1.90 0.73
CA MET A 15 -9.88 1.08 -0.05
C MET A 15 -11.08 1.89 -0.52
N THR A 16 -11.65 2.73 0.34
CA THR A 16 -12.76 3.62 -0.04
C THR A 16 -12.33 4.60 -1.14
N ARG A 17 -11.11 5.14 -1.09
CA ARG A 17 -10.61 6.02 -2.16
C ARG A 17 -10.43 5.29 -3.49
N ILE A 18 -9.99 4.02 -3.45
CA ILE A 18 -9.90 3.17 -4.65
C ILE A 18 -11.29 2.89 -5.21
N GLU A 19 -12.27 2.59 -4.36
CA GLU A 19 -13.67 2.38 -4.74
C GLU A 19 -14.29 3.63 -5.39
N GLN A 20 -13.97 4.81 -4.88
CA GLN A 20 -14.43 6.10 -5.41
C GLN A 20 -13.78 6.49 -6.75
N GLY A 21 -12.78 5.75 -7.25
CA GLY A 21 -12.09 6.04 -8.51
C GLY A 21 -10.98 7.10 -8.39
N ASP A 22 -10.65 7.50 -7.17
CA ASP A 22 -9.56 8.45 -6.86
C ASP A 22 -8.27 7.75 -6.41
N GLY A 23 -8.25 6.43 -6.48
CA GLY A 23 -7.08 5.61 -6.22
C GLY A 23 -5.98 5.78 -7.27
N ARG A 24 -4.73 5.73 -6.81
CA ARG A 24 -3.50 5.73 -7.62
C ARG A 24 -2.76 4.41 -7.44
N THR A 25 -1.89 4.05 -8.38
CA THR A 25 -1.04 2.85 -8.24
C THR A 25 -0.25 2.84 -6.93
N LYS A 26 0.27 4.01 -6.51
CA LYS A 26 0.98 4.18 -5.23
C LYS A 26 0.12 3.80 -4.01
N ASP A 27 -1.19 3.93 -4.10
CA ASP A 27 -2.09 3.61 -3.01
C ASP A 27 -2.23 2.09 -2.82
N LEU A 28 -2.12 1.31 -3.90
CA LEU A 28 -2.06 -0.16 -3.81
C LEU A 28 -0.78 -0.59 -3.10
N ASP A 29 0.35 0.03 -3.46
CA ASP A 29 1.64 -0.27 -2.83
C ASP A 29 1.64 0.16 -1.34
N LEU A 30 1.04 1.31 -1.02
CA LEU A 30 0.87 1.76 0.36
C LEU A 30 -0.04 0.84 1.17
N ALA A 31 -1.14 0.33 0.59
CA ALA A 31 -2.01 -0.63 1.26
C ALA A 31 -1.26 -1.94 1.59
N LEU A 32 -0.40 -2.40 0.69
CA LEU A 32 0.48 -3.56 0.92
C LEU A 32 1.53 -3.26 2.00
N GLU A 33 2.10 -2.06 2.02
CA GLU A 33 3.07 -1.62 3.02
C GLU A 33 2.44 -1.53 4.42
N ILE A 34 1.21 -1.02 4.52
CA ILE A 34 0.45 -0.99 5.80
C ILE A 34 0.15 -2.42 6.27
N GLY A 35 -0.24 -3.31 5.35
CA GLY A 35 -0.49 -4.72 5.68
C GLY A 35 0.75 -5.54 6.05
N THR A 36 1.97 -5.05 5.79
CA THR A 36 3.23 -5.80 6.01
C THR A 36 4.13 -5.17 7.06
N SER A 37 4.31 -3.86 7.03
CA SER A 37 5.38 -3.15 7.75
C SER A 37 4.88 -2.03 8.65
N MET A 38 3.78 -1.35 8.30
CA MET A 38 3.30 -0.16 9.01
C MET A 38 1.91 -0.33 9.61
N GLY A 39 1.79 -0.18 10.93
CA GLY A 39 0.48 -0.07 11.59
C GLY A 39 -0.25 -1.40 11.83
N ALA A 40 0.04 -2.50 11.15
CA ALA A 40 -0.57 -3.79 11.49
C ALA A 40 0.38 -4.97 11.25
N MET A 41 1.64 -4.85 11.65
CA MET A 41 2.62 -5.91 11.43
C MET A 41 2.19 -7.22 12.12
N PRO A 42 2.28 -8.38 11.45
CA PRO A 42 1.92 -9.66 12.05
C PRO A 42 2.62 -9.89 13.39
N GLY A 43 1.85 -10.26 14.42
CA GLY A 43 2.41 -10.54 15.76
C GLY A 43 2.74 -9.30 16.62
N THR A 44 2.41 -8.09 16.17
CA THR A 44 2.55 -6.85 16.97
C THR A 44 1.27 -6.43 17.69
N THR A 45 0.21 -7.24 17.56
CA THR A 45 -1.13 -6.94 18.09
C THR A 45 -1.54 -7.88 19.21
N ILE A 46 -2.43 -7.40 20.10
CA ILE A 46 -2.91 -8.15 21.27
C ILE A 46 -3.73 -9.39 20.91
N CYS A 47 -4.33 -9.42 19.71
CA CYS A 47 -5.10 -10.55 19.20
C CYS A 47 -4.88 -10.72 17.69
N GLY A 48 -5.32 -11.85 17.14
CA GLY A 48 -5.19 -12.20 15.73
C GLY A 48 -6.14 -11.49 14.77
N LEU A 49 -6.95 -10.54 15.23
CA LEU A 49 -7.84 -9.77 14.36
C LEU A 49 -7.07 -8.93 13.34
N ALA A 50 -5.99 -8.29 13.76
CA ALA A 50 -5.18 -7.46 12.88
C ALA A 50 -4.52 -8.33 11.79
N ASP A 51 -3.94 -9.45 12.20
CA ASP A 51 -3.36 -10.45 11.28
C ASP A 51 -4.39 -10.87 10.24
N GLY A 52 -5.61 -11.24 10.66
CA GLY A 52 -6.69 -11.63 9.75
C GLY A 52 -7.05 -10.54 8.73
N ASN A 53 -7.20 -9.29 9.17
CA ASN A 53 -7.49 -8.15 8.28
C ASN A 53 -6.38 -7.95 7.23
N ASN A 54 -5.12 -8.02 7.64
CA ASN A 54 -4.00 -7.76 6.73
C ASN A 54 -3.80 -8.88 5.73
N TRP A 55 -3.92 -10.14 6.17
CA TRP A 55 -3.83 -11.29 5.29
C TRP A 55 -4.94 -11.26 4.25
N ALA A 56 -6.16 -10.86 4.61
CA ALA A 56 -7.25 -10.69 3.66
C ALA A 56 -6.91 -9.66 2.58
N ILE A 57 -6.54 -8.43 2.97
CA ILE A 57 -6.22 -7.36 2.03
C ILE A 57 -5.02 -7.71 1.15
N ARG A 58 -3.93 -8.19 1.76
CA ARG A 58 -2.69 -8.54 1.04
C ARG A 58 -2.95 -9.63 0.00
N THR A 59 -3.70 -10.67 0.37
CA THR A 59 -3.96 -11.80 -0.55
C THR A 59 -4.84 -11.36 -1.71
N ILE A 60 -5.88 -10.56 -1.44
CA ILE A 60 -6.78 -10.05 -2.48
C ILE A 60 -6.05 -9.13 -3.45
N ILE A 61 -5.28 -8.14 -2.94
CA ILE A 61 -4.52 -7.22 -3.80
C ILE A 61 -3.50 -7.98 -4.64
N ASN A 62 -2.75 -8.92 -4.06
CA ASN A 62 -1.73 -9.65 -4.82
C ASN A 62 -2.34 -10.59 -5.86
N LYS A 63 -3.45 -11.25 -5.55
CA LYS A 63 -4.11 -12.19 -6.47
C LYS A 63 -4.78 -11.48 -7.63
N TYR A 64 -5.39 -10.33 -7.37
CA TYR A 64 -6.19 -9.58 -8.36
C TYR A 64 -5.51 -8.25 -8.75
N ARG A 65 -4.17 -8.18 -8.69
CA ARG A 65 -3.44 -6.92 -8.85
C ARG A 65 -3.74 -6.24 -10.17
N ASP A 66 -3.86 -7.01 -11.25
CA ASP A 66 -4.19 -6.50 -12.58
C ASP A 66 -5.57 -5.82 -12.62
N GLU A 67 -6.56 -6.36 -11.91
CA GLU A 67 -7.88 -5.76 -11.81
C GLU A 67 -7.84 -4.45 -11.01
N PHE A 68 -7.06 -4.39 -9.93
CA PHE A 68 -6.86 -3.17 -9.16
C PHE A 68 -6.12 -2.10 -9.97
N GLU A 69 -5.07 -2.49 -10.70
CA GLU A 69 -4.29 -1.60 -11.57
C GLU A 69 -5.16 -1.01 -12.68
N SER A 70 -6.09 -1.78 -13.24
CA SER A 70 -7.04 -1.29 -14.25
C SER A 70 -8.01 -0.22 -13.73
N ARG A 71 -8.25 -0.18 -12.42
CA ARG A 71 -9.19 0.75 -11.76
C ARG A 71 -8.52 2.01 -11.21
N VAL A 72 -7.20 2.01 -11.04
CA VAL A 72 -6.46 3.14 -10.45
C VAL A 72 -5.72 3.96 -11.51
N LYS A 73 -5.46 5.24 -11.21
CA LYS A 73 -4.68 6.11 -12.10
C LYS A 73 -3.18 5.82 -11.95
N PRO A 74 -2.40 5.74 -13.04
CA PRO A 74 -0.96 5.54 -12.97
C PRO A 74 -0.29 6.70 -12.24
N SER A 75 0.56 6.38 -11.26
CA SER A 75 1.35 7.37 -10.53
C SER A 75 2.74 7.51 -11.17
N PHE A 76 2.99 8.62 -11.85
CA PHE A 76 4.31 8.92 -12.41
C PHE A 76 5.21 9.56 -11.34
N VAL A 77 6.37 8.96 -11.08
CA VAL A 77 7.43 9.57 -10.26
C VAL A 77 8.55 10.01 -11.21
N PRO A 78 8.77 11.32 -11.44
CA PRO A 78 9.84 11.77 -12.30
C PRO A 78 11.19 11.45 -11.64
N VAL A 79 11.99 10.62 -12.31
CA VAL A 79 13.37 10.34 -11.89
C VAL A 79 14.28 11.33 -12.60
N THR A 80 14.69 12.39 -11.91
CA THR A 80 15.74 13.27 -12.39
C THR A 80 17.08 12.58 -12.18
N MET A 81 17.62 11.98 -13.23
CA MET A 81 18.98 11.45 -13.23
C MET A 81 19.96 12.64 -13.32
N THR A 82 20.53 13.05 -12.19
CA THR A 82 21.66 14.00 -12.20
C THR A 82 22.88 13.26 -12.72
N VAL A 83 23.24 13.48 -13.99
CA VAL A 83 24.50 12.98 -14.58
C VAL A 83 25.65 13.77 -13.96
N GLY A 84 26.09 13.34 -12.77
CA GLY A 84 27.18 13.92 -11.99
C GLY A 84 28.50 13.17 -12.13
N ALA A 85 28.83 12.71 -13.33
CA ALA A 85 30.16 12.18 -13.65
C ALA A 85 30.58 12.71 -15.04
N ALA A 86 30.90 14.00 -15.11
CA ALA A 86 31.68 14.56 -16.20
C ALA A 86 33.09 14.90 -15.67
N ALA A 87 34.09 14.10 -16.04
CA ALA A 87 35.53 14.40 -16.04
C ALA A 87 36.29 13.12 -16.45
N ASN A 88 37.24 13.04 -17.38
CA ASN A 88 37.85 13.90 -18.40
C ASN A 88 38.74 12.96 -19.24
N GLY A 89 38.84 13.17 -20.56
CA GLY A 89 39.84 12.52 -21.44
C GLY A 89 39.26 11.67 -22.54
#